data_AF-A0A093IQ69-F1
#
_entry.id   AF-A0A093IQ69-F1
#
_cell.length_a   1.000
_cell.length_b   1.000
_cell.length_c   1.000
_cell.angle_alpha   90.00
_cell.angle_beta   90.00
_cell.angle_gamma   90.00
#
_symmetry.space_group_name_H-M   'P 1'
#
loop_
_entity.id
_entity.type
_entity.pdbx_description
1 polymer ?
#
loop_
_entity_poly.entity_id
_entity_poly.type
_entity_poly.pdbx_seq_one_letter_code
_entity_poly.pdbx_strand_id
1 'polypeptide(L)'
;NLTDAQVVCRQLGCGQAMASPGSAHFGSGSGGIFLDNVQCRGDESSLHLCRHNGWGKHNCRHVEDAGVICAGVWAAEATGSPMELMALCAQLLVTLTLCHFPGILMRLSGGRNRCEGRVELYNGSSWGTVCDDLWNLTDAQAGCRQV
;
A
#
# COMPACT_ATOMS: atom_id res chain seq x y z
N ASN A 1 -1.04 -8.61 8.15
CA ASN A 1 0.33 -8.17 8.43
C ASN A 1 0.35 -6.66 8.41
N LEU A 2 0.44 -6.08 9.61
CA LEU A 2 0.49 -4.63 9.79
C LEU A 2 1.76 -4.01 9.22
N THR A 3 2.84 -4.78 9.05
CA THR A 3 4.10 -4.29 8.46
C THR A 3 3.92 -3.89 7.00
N ASP A 4 3.17 -4.68 6.23
CA ASP A 4 2.90 -4.40 4.81
C ASP A 4 1.99 -3.18 4.68
N ALA A 5 0.95 -3.12 5.51
CA ALA A 5 0.06 -1.97 5.60
C ALA A 5 0.81 -0.69 6.01
N GLN A 6 1.82 -0.78 6.89
CA GLN A 6 2.62 0.36 7.30
C GLN A 6 3.43 0.94 6.13
N VAL A 7 3.96 0.10 5.24
CA VAL A 7 4.65 0.58 4.03
C VAL A 7 3.67 1.35 3.14
N VAL A 8 2.45 0.84 2.94
CA VAL A 8 1.39 1.53 2.19
C VAL A 8 1.02 2.88 2.82
N CYS A 9 0.71 2.88 4.12
CA CYS A 9 0.30 4.09 4.84
C CYS A 9 1.40 5.16 4.84
N ARG A 10 2.66 4.75 4.97
CA ARG A 10 3.82 5.65 4.87
C ARG A 10 3.98 6.20 3.45
N GLN A 11 3.91 5.35 2.42
CA GLN A 11 4.05 5.76 1.02
C GLN A 11 2.99 6.82 0.64
N LEU A 12 1.78 6.72 1.19
CA LEU A 12 0.68 7.66 0.94
C LEU A 12 0.63 8.88 1.89
N GLY A 13 1.52 8.92 2.89
CA GLY A 13 1.55 9.99 3.89
C GLY A 13 0.33 10.00 4.82
N CYS A 14 -0.27 8.83 5.08
CA CYS A 14 -1.51 8.67 5.86
C CYS A 14 -1.26 8.33 7.34
N GLY A 15 -0.01 8.39 7.80
CA GLY A 15 0.39 8.10 9.17
C GLY A 15 0.57 6.60 9.43
N GLN A 16 0.20 6.16 10.63
CA GLN A 16 0.34 4.76 11.06
C GLN A 16 -0.73 3.87 10.44
N ALA A 17 -0.38 2.61 10.15
CA ALA A 17 -1.33 1.57 9.78
C ALA A 17 -2.13 1.11 11.01
N MET A 18 -3.46 1.13 10.89
CA MET A 18 -4.37 0.66 11.92
C MET A 18 -4.88 -0.75 11.63
N ALA A 19 -5.08 -1.08 10.35
CA ALA A 19 -5.52 -2.42 9.94
C ALA A 19 -5.07 -2.78 8.51
N SER A 20 -4.97 -4.09 8.26
CA SER A 20 -4.65 -4.73 6.98
C SER A 20 -5.81 -5.64 6.53
N PRO A 21 -7.03 -5.13 6.28
CA PRO A 21 -8.15 -6.00 5.91
C PRO A 21 -7.88 -6.73 4.59
N GLY A 22 -8.28 -8.00 4.53
CA GLY A 22 -8.29 -8.81 3.32
C GLY A 22 -9.70 -8.98 2.75
N SER A 23 -9.86 -10.00 1.91
CA SER A 23 -11.11 -10.54 1.42
C SER A 23 -12.02 -9.50 0.78
N ALA A 24 -11.42 -8.60 -0.01
CA ALA A 24 -12.12 -7.54 -0.72
C ALA A 24 -13.01 -6.68 0.20
N HIS A 25 -12.54 -6.36 1.40
CA HIS A 25 -13.28 -5.56 2.40
C HIS A 25 -13.84 -4.23 1.84
N PHE A 26 -13.12 -3.61 0.91
CA PHE A 26 -13.52 -2.36 0.24
C PHE A 26 -14.15 -2.60 -1.14
N GLY A 27 -14.67 -3.81 -1.35
CA GLY A 27 -15.15 -4.32 -2.63
C GLY A 27 -14.03 -4.93 -3.47
N SER A 28 -14.43 -5.81 -4.38
CA SER A 28 -13.54 -6.40 -5.38
C SER A 28 -13.06 -5.34 -6.37
N GLY A 29 -11.78 -5.41 -6.71
CA GLY A 29 -11.20 -4.60 -7.77
C GLY A 29 -11.43 -5.22 -9.14
N SER A 30 -10.65 -4.73 -10.09
CA SER A 30 -10.74 -5.09 -11.49
C SER A 30 -9.37 -5.01 -12.14
N GLY A 31 -9.18 -5.71 -13.26
CA GLY A 31 -7.91 -5.72 -13.98
C GLY A 31 -7.04 -6.90 -13.55
N GLY A 32 -5.72 -6.70 -13.54
CA GLY A 32 -4.79 -7.73 -13.06
C GLY A 32 -4.58 -7.65 -11.56
N ILE A 33 -4.27 -8.78 -10.93
CA ILE A 33 -3.72 -8.82 -9.56
C ILE A 33 -2.19 -8.82 -9.73
N PHE A 34 -1.54 -7.79 -9.21
CA PHE A 34 -0.14 -7.52 -9.51
C PHE A 34 0.82 -8.12 -8.49
N LEU A 35 0.47 -8.07 -7.21
CA LEU A 35 1.30 -8.59 -6.13
C LEU A 35 0.52 -9.63 -5.32
N ASP A 36 1.27 -10.58 -4.80
CA ASP A 36 0.79 -11.69 -3.99
C ASP A 36 1.91 -12.13 -3.02
N ASN A 37 1.53 -12.64 -1.85
CA ASN A 37 2.41 -13.07 -0.78
C ASN A 37 3.43 -11.99 -0.38
N VAL A 38 2.96 -10.74 -0.34
CA VAL A 38 3.76 -9.56 -0.01
C VAL A 38 4.23 -9.67 1.44
N GLN A 39 5.54 -9.51 1.64
CA GLN A 39 6.18 -9.56 2.95
C GLN A 39 7.25 -8.49 3.01
N CYS A 40 6.87 -7.34 3.56
CA CYS A 40 7.75 -6.21 3.80
C CYS A 40 8.55 -6.42 5.09
N ARG A 41 9.74 -5.84 5.12
CA ARG A 41 10.55 -5.63 6.33
C ARG A 41 10.08 -4.42 7.12
N GLY A 42 9.45 -3.44 6.46
CA GLY A 42 8.88 -2.23 7.04
C GLY A 42 9.71 -0.96 6.78
N ASP A 43 10.90 -1.07 6.21
CA ASP A 43 11.78 0.04 5.81
C ASP A 43 11.69 0.38 4.31
N GLU A 44 10.92 -0.40 3.53
CA GLU A 44 10.75 -0.19 2.09
C GLU A 44 10.02 1.12 1.77
N SER A 45 10.54 1.90 0.83
CA SER A 45 9.89 3.13 0.38
C SER A 45 8.59 2.90 -0.39
N SER A 46 8.37 1.68 -0.89
CA SER A 46 7.16 1.31 -1.62
C SER A 46 6.88 -0.19 -1.60
N LEU A 47 5.61 -0.56 -1.74
CA LEU A 47 5.13 -1.94 -1.63
C LEU A 47 5.75 -2.89 -2.68
N HIS A 48 6.06 -2.40 -3.88
CA HIS A 48 6.67 -3.21 -4.93
C HIS A 48 8.13 -3.61 -4.67
N LEU A 49 8.78 -3.01 -3.66
CA LEU A 49 10.14 -3.36 -3.24
C LEU A 49 10.16 -4.43 -2.16
N CYS A 50 9.01 -4.70 -1.53
CA CYS A 50 8.90 -5.76 -0.54
C CYS A 50 9.13 -7.13 -1.20
N ARG A 51 9.42 -8.15 -0.39
CA ARG A 51 9.52 -9.51 -0.92
C ARG A 51 8.13 -9.96 -1.41
N HIS A 52 8.06 -10.45 -2.64
CA HIS A 52 6.84 -11.02 -3.24
C HIS A 52 7.20 -12.06 -4.31
N ASN A 53 6.23 -12.83 -4.81
CA ASN A 53 6.44 -13.93 -5.77
C ASN A 53 6.80 -13.48 -7.21
N GLY A 54 6.96 -12.18 -7.44
CA GLY A 54 7.02 -11.55 -8.76
C GLY A 54 5.68 -10.97 -9.22
N TRP A 55 5.73 -10.12 -10.25
CA TRP A 55 4.56 -9.41 -10.79
C TRP A 55 3.61 -10.36 -11.53
N GLY A 56 2.30 -10.25 -11.24
CA GLY A 56 1.24 -11.04 -11.89
C GLY A 56 1.27 -12.53 -11.56
N LYS A 57 2.09 -12.96 -10.60
CA LYS A 57 2.20 -14.35 -10.14
C LYS A 57 1.38 -14.52 -8.86
N HIS A 58 0.14 -14.96 -9.02
CA HIS A 58 -0.81 -15.19 -7.95
C HIS A 58 -1.74 -16.36 -8.29
N ASN A 59 -2.36 -16.94 -7.28
CA ASN A 59 -3.45 -17.92 -7.37
C ASN A 59 -4.81 -17.31 -6.93
N CYS A 60 -4.83 -16.01 -6.64
CA CYS A 60 -5.99 -15.32 -6.07
C CYS A 60 -7.01 -14.84 -7.10
N ARG A 61 -8.20 -14.51 -6.61
CA ARG A 61 -9.30 -13.81 -7.29
C ARG A 61 -9.54 -12.45 -6.65
N HIS A 62 -10.31 -11.57 -7.29
CA HIS A 62 -10.60 -10.24 -6.71
C HIS A 62 -11.45 -10.25 -5.44
N VAL A 63 -12.00 -11.39 -5.03
CA VAL A 63 -12.61 -11.54 -3.70
C VAL A 63 -11.57 -11.63 -2.58
N GLU A 64 -10.30 -11.79 -2.95
CA GLU A 64 -9.11 -11.86 -2.11
C GLU A 64 -8.27 -10.57 -2.25
N ASP A 65 -8.87 -9.47 -2.75
CA ASP A 65 -8.13 -8.21 -2.84
C ASP A 65 -7.86 -7.62 -1.44
N ALA A 66 -6.61 -7.23 -1.23
CA ALA A 66 -6.11 -6.63 -0.01
C ALA A 66 -6.46 -5.13 0.12
N GLY A 67 -6.69 -4.70 1.34
CA GLY A 67 -6.93 -3.32 1.72
C GLY A 67 -6.12 -2.88 2.93
N VAL A 68 -6.12 -1.57 3.18
CA VAL A 68 -5.51 -0.96 4.37
C VAL A 68 -6.46 0.04 5.00
N ILE A 69 -6.32 0.21 6.32
CA ILE A 69 -6.89 1.33 7.06
C ILE A 69 -5.72 1.99 7.78
N CYS A 70 -5.46 3.25 7.45
CA CYS A 70 -4.46 4.07 8.10
C CYS A 70 -5.13 5.02 9.11
N ALA A 71 -4.34 5.60 10.00
CA ALA A 71 -4.80 6.56 10.99
C ALA A 71 -5.46 7.81 10.38
N GLY A 72 -5.18 8.12 9.11
CA GLY A 72 -5.84 9.20 8.40
C GLY A 72 -5.59 10.58 9.02
N VAL A 73 -4.46 10.72 9.71
CA VAL A 73 -4.00 11.92 10.45
C VAL A 73 -5.07 12.57 11.35
N TRP A 74 -5.32 11.98 12.53
CA TRP A 74 -5.70 12.75 13.73
C TRP A 74 -4.42 13.23 14.45
N ALA A 75 -3.60 14.00 13.75
CA ALA A 75 -2.53 14.78 14.38
C ALA A 75 -2.76 16.23 13.96
N ALA A 76 -3.46 16.98 14.81
CA ALA A 76 -3.77 18.39 14.63
C ALA A 76 -2.52 19.31 14.64
N GLU A 77 -1.30 18.78 14.51
CA GLU A 77 -0.05 19.53 14.63
C GLU A 77 1.07 19.00 13.71
N ALA A 78 0.76 18.78 12.43
CA ALA A 78 1.79 18.79 11.39
C ALA A 78 1.60 20.04 10.53
N THR A 79 2.03 21.19 11.05
CA THR A 79 2.43 22.32 10.19
C THR A 79 3.47 21.78 9.21
N GLY A 80 3.10 21.64 7.93
CA GLY A 80 3.93 21.03 6.90
C GLY A 80 3.54 19.60 6.59
N SER A 81 2.42 19.44 5.90
CA SER A 81 2.11 18.18 5.24
C SER A 81 3.16 17.89 4.14
N PRO A 82 3.54 16.62 3.87
CA PRO A 82 4.38 16.29 2.71
C PRO A 82 3.76 16.73 1.37
N MET A 83 2.44 17.01 1.35
CA MET A 83 1.75 17.55 0.17
C MET A 83 1.98 19.05 -0.03
N GLU A 84 2.31 19.81 1.01
CA GLU A 84 2.76 21.21 0.84
C GLU A 84 4.18 21.28 0.28
N LEU A 85 5.04 20.32 0.64
CA LEU A 85 6.35 20.12 -0.01
C LEU A 85 6.25 19.65 -1.47
N MET A 86 5.19 18.91 -1.84
CA MET A 86 4.91 18.54 -3.24
C MET A 86 4.47 19.73 -4.11
N ALA A 87 3.73 20.70 -3.54
CA ALA A 87 3.36 21.92 -4.27
C ALA A 87 4.54 22.90 -4.43
N LEU A 88 5.52 22.87 -3.53
CA LEU A 88 6.73 23.70 -3.58
C LEU A 88 7.79 23.21 -4.59
N CYS A 89 7.87 21.91 -4.91
CA CYS A 89 8.81 21.39 -5.93
C CYS A 89 8.47 21.85 -7.37
N ALA A 90 7.24 22.30 -7.63
CA ALA A 90 6.82 22.79 -8.95
C ALA A 90 7.19 24.26 -9.23
N GLN A 91 7.63 25.01 -8.20
CA GLN A 91 7.76 26.47 -8.28
C GLN A 91 9.19 27.01 -8.20
N LEU A 92 10.18 26.18 -7.88
CA LEU A 92 11.58 26.61 -7.91
C LEU A 92 12.32 25.75 -8.93
N LEU A 93 12.87 26.41 -9.96
CA LEU A 93 13.62 25.85 -11.10
C LEU A 93 14.90 25.09 -10.67
N VAL A 94 14.77 24.10 -9.80
CA VAL A 94 15.80 23.14 -9.44
C VAL A 94 15.49 21.89 -10.25
N THR A 95 16.21 21.78 -11.35
CA THR A 95 16.33 20.62 -12.26
C THR A 95 15.60 19.35 -11.80
N LEU A 96 14.66 18.91 -12.65
CA LEU A 96 13.86 17.67 -12.77
C LEU A 96 14.44 16.31 -12.26
N THR A 97 15.55 16.29 -11.53
CA THR A 97 16.26 15.09 -11.07
C THR A 97 15.98 14.71 -9.60
N LEU A 98 15.37 15.59 -8.77
CA LEU A 98 15.08 15.30 -7.35
C LEU A 98 13.61 15.00 -7.04
N CYS A 99 12.67 15.33 -7.93
CA CYS A 99 11.27 14.86 -7.85
C CYS A 99 11.07 13.54 -8.63
N HIS A 100 12.16 12.77 -8.80
CA HIS A 100 12.10 11.38 -9.22
C HIS A 100 11.66 10.54 -8.01
N PHE A 101 10.37 10.23 -7.91
CA PHE A 101 9.93 9.06 -7.15
C PHE A 101 10.26 7.83 -8.02
N PRO A 102 11.29 7.02 -7.71
CA PRO A 102 11.46 5.69 -8.31
C PRO A 102 10.42 4.70 -7.74
N GLY A 103 9.23 5.20 -7.41
CA GLY A 103 8.18 4.46 -6.73
C GLY A 103 7.06 4.18 -7.70
N ILE A 104 6.50 2.97 -7.64
CA ILE A 104 5.28 2.68 -8.37
C ILE A 104 4.13 3.56 -7.86
N LEU A 105 3.31 4.07 -8.78
CA LEU A 105 2.16 4.88 -8.42
C LEU A 105 1.12 3.97 -7.72
N MET A 106 0.62 4.44 -6.57
CA MET A 106 -0.28 3.70 -5.69
C MET A 106 -1.49 4.55 -5.31
N ARG A 107 -2.66 3.92 -5.19
CA ARG A 107 -3.87 4.56 -4.63
C ARG A 107 -4.66 3.60 -3.76
N LEU A 108 -5.54 4.18 -2.95
CA LEU A 108 -6.56 3.43 -2.20
C LEU A 108 -7.94 3.70 -2.79
N SER A 109 -8.69 2.63 -3.05
CA SER A 109 -10.00 2.68 -3.71
C SER A 109 -11.09 2.06 -2.81
N GLY A 110 -12.32 2.60 -2.86
CA GLY A 110 -13.48 2.03 -2.14
C GLY A 110 -13.54 2.32 -0.62
N GLY A 111 -12.58 3.06 -0.06
CA GLY A 111 -12.65 3.55 1.32
C GLY A 111 -13.49 4.82 1.46
N ARG A 112 -13.79 5.21 2.71
CA ARG A 112 -14.56 6.44 3.01
C ARG A 112 -13.73 7.70 2.87
N ASN A 113 -12.40 7.57 2.87
CA ASN A 113 -11.44 8.67 2.71
C ASN A 113 -10.16 8.19 2.02
N ARG A 114 -9.25 9.12 1.73
CA ARG A 114 -7.98 8.85 1.01
C ARG A 114 -6.96 7.98 1.74
N CYS A 115 -7.20 7.64 3.01
CA CYS A 115 -6.30 6.90 3.89
C CYS A 115 -6.87 5.54 4.33
N GLU A 116 -7.90 5.06 3.64
CA GLU A 116 -8.37 3.69 3.74
C GLU A 116 -8.88 3.23 2.37
N GLY A 117 -8.81 1.93 2.10
CA GLY A 117 -9.30 1.35 0.85
C GLY A 117 -8.53 0.13 0.40
N ARG A 118 -9.00 -0.46 -0.70
CA ARG A 118 -8.31 -1.51 -1.47
C ARG A 118 -7.03 -0.93 -2.07
N VAL A 119 -5.94 -1.69 -1.96
CA VAL A 119 -4.63 -1.27 -2.48
C VAL A 119 -4.56 -1.52 -3.99
N GLU A 120 -4.29 -0.46 -4.75
CA GLU A 120 -4.13 -0.53 -6.20
C GLU A 120 -2.79 0.08 -6.62
N LEU A 121 -2.09 -0.59 -7.53
CA LEU A 121 -0.80 -0.20 -8.09
C LEU A 121 -0.92 0.05 -9.59
N TYR A 122 -0.12 0.98 -10.11
CA TYR A 122 -0.08 1.30 -11.54
C TYR A 122 1.24 0.85 -12.16
N ASN A 123 1.18 -0.05 -13.15
CA ASN A 123 2.37 -0.64 -13.77
C ASN A 123 2.92 0.17 -14.97
N GLY A 124 2.40 1.36 -15.24
CA GLY A 124 2.74 2.17 -16.42
C GLY A 124 1.68 2.14 -17.53
N SER A 125 0.76 1.17 -17.54
CA SER A 125 -0.33 1.07 -18.51
C SER A 125 -1.71 0.83 -17.90
N SER A 126 -1.79 0.07 -16.80
CA SER A 126 -3.04 -0.28 -16.15
C SER A 126 -2.92 -0.30 -14.62
N TRP A 127 -4.08 -0.13 -13.98
CA TRP A 127 -4.24 -0.36 -12.54
C TRP A 127 -4.49 -1.83 -12.27
N GLY A 128 -3.95 -2.31 -11.16
CA GLY A 128 -4.16 -3.67 -10.67
C GLY A 128 -4.13 -3.72 -9.15
N THR A 129 -4.60 -4.83 -8.59
CA THR A 129 -4.81 -5.00 -7.16
C THR A 129 -3.70 -5.83 -6.52
N VAL A 130 -3.75 -5.97 -5.20
CA VAL A 130 -2.85 -6.80 -4.40
C VAL A 130 -3.67 -7.92 -3.76
N CYS A 131 -3.17 -9.15 -3.75
CA CYS A 131 -3.82 -10.27 -3.07
C CYS A 131 -3.62 -10.23 -1.55
N ASP A 132 -4.59 -10.73 -0.79
CA ASP A 132 -4.59 -10.77 0.66
C ASP A 132 -3.90 -12.00 1.29
N ASP A 133 -3.35 -12.90 0.48
CA ASP A 133 -2.49 -13.99 0.95
C ASP A 133 -1.30 -13.43 1.73
N LEU A 134 -1.20 -13.83 3.00
CA LEU A 134 -0.29 -13.29 4.03
C LEU A 134 -0.53 -11.83 4.44
N TRP A 135 -1.45 -11.11 3.78
CA TRP A 135 -1.73 -9.69 4.00
C TRP A 135 -2.50 -9.39 5.28
N ASN A 136 -3.34 -10.31 5.75
CA ASN A 136 -4.10 -10.15 7.00
C ASN A 136 -3.68 -11.13 8.09
N LEU A 137 -2.40 -11.54 8.08
CA LEU A 137 -1.83 -12.22 9.23
C LEU A 137 -1.72 -11.23 10.39
N THR A 138 -2.66 -11.30 11.34
CA THR A 138 -2.31 -11.08 12.75
C THR A 138 -1.20 -12.08 13.08
N ASP A 139 -0.15 -11.68 13.81
CA ASP A 139 1.01 -12.50 14.20
C ASP A 139 0.68 -13.75 15.07
N ALA A 140 -0.32 -14.55 14.68
CA ALA A 140 -0.81 -15.70 15.43
C ALA A 140 -0.79 -17.03 14.66
N GLN A 141 -0.59 -17.08 13.33
CA GLN A 141 -0.60 -18.37 12.61
C GLN A 141 0.40 -18.49 11.46
N ALA A 142 1.66 -18.17 11.74
CA ALA A 142 2.79 -18.80 11.05
C ALA A 142 3.58 -19.62 12.09
N GLY A 143 3.14 -20.85 12.34
CA GLY A 143 3.96 -21.90 12.94
C GLY A 143 3.89 -22.08 14.46
N CYS A 144 2.85 -22.77 14.93
CA CYS A 144 3.09 -23.87 15.88
C CYS A 144 2.85 -25.19 15.14
N ARG A 145 3.90 -25.71 14.50
CA ARG A 145 4.01 -27.16 14.34
C ARG A 145 4.75 -27.65 15.57
N GLN A 146 4.03 -28.19 16.54
CA GLN A 146 4.59 -29.11 17.52
C GLN A 146 3.55 -30.17 17.89
N VAL A 147 3.99 -31.41 17.65
CA VAL A 147 3.47 -32.75 17.99
C VAL A 147 2.17 -33.23 17.35
#